data_AF-A0A8C7X0A9-F1
#
_entry.id   AF-A0A8C7X0A9-F1
#
_cell.length_a   1.000
_cell.length_b   1.000
_cell.length_c   1.000
_cell.angle_alpha   90.00
_cell.angle_beta   90.00
_cell.angle_gamma   90.00
#
_symmetry.space_group_name_H-M   'P 1'
#
loop_
_entity.id
_entity.type
_entity.pdbx_description
1 polymer ?
#
loop_
_entity_poly.entity_id
_entity_poly.type
_entity_poly.pdbx_seq_one_letter_code
_entity_poly.pdbx_strand_id
1 'polypeptide(L)'
;MGGAEPTLYRGSVWYTPIVEEWYYQVEVLKLEVDDQNLNLDCKEYNMDKAIVDSGTTMLRLPAKVFNAVVEAITRSSLIQEFSSGFWEGTKLACWMKGETPWRVFPKLSIYLRATNTSQSFRITILPQLYIQLITDEDSALDCFRFGVSSSANGLVIGATVMEGFYVVFDRAHKRLGFALSSCAVSGDVVLSEIAGPFSAADVATDCSSGVPKQPLLWLISYALMAVCAVILIVLLLLLLLPCRRRGRLGEITDESSLVRHRIK
;
A
#
# COMPACT_ATOMS: atom_id res chain seq x y z
N MET A 1 -9.57 -24.59 -10.09
CA MET A 1 -10.38 -23.42 -9.67
C MET A 1 -11.50 -23.92 -8.76
N GLY A 2 -11.82 -23.22 -7.66
CA GLY A 2 -12.93 -23.59 -6.77
C GLY A 2 -12.56 -24.32 -5.47
N GLY A 3 -11.27 -24.48 -5.17
CA GLY A 3 -10.78 -25.12 -3.94
C GLY A 3 -9.27 -25.03 -3.80
N ALA A 4 -8.73 -25.57 -2.71
CA ALA A 4 -7.31 -25.75 -2.47
C ALA A 4 -6.92 -27.20 -2.74
N GLU A 5 -5.80 -27.42 -3.43
CA GLU A 5 -5.28 -28.76 -3.79
C GLU A 5 -4.18 -29.17 -2.81
N PRO A 6 -4.41 -30.18 -1.94
CA PRO A 6 -3.46 -30.58 -0.90
C PRO A 6 -2.10 -31.04 -1.41
N THR A 7 -2.01 -31.53 -2.66
CA THR A 7 -0.74 -31.99 -3.24
C THR A 7 0.22 -30.86 -3.64
N LEU A 8 -0.27 -29.61 -3.71
CA LEU A 8 0.51 -28.45 -4.12
C LEU A 8 1.19 -27.71 -2.96
N TYR A 9 0.97 -28.14 -1.72
CA TYR A 9 1.57 -27.51 -0.55
C TYR A 9 1.96 -28.51 0.53
N ARG A 10 2.78 -28.04 1.48
CA ARG A 10 3.22 -28.80 2.64
C ARG A 10 2.84 -28.07 3.93
N GLY A 11 2.55 -28.84 4.97
CA GLY A 11 2.18 -28.29 6.28
C GLY A 11 0.75 -27.72 6.30
N SER A 12 0.51 -26.79 7.23
CA SER A 12 -0.80 -26.15 7.42
C SER A 12 -0.92 -24.86 6.63
N VAL A 13 -2.14 -24.53 6.21
CA VAL A 13 -2.47 -23.23 5.62
C VAL A 13 -2.75 -22.23 6.73
N TRP A 14 -2.00 -21.12 6.73
CA TRP A 14 -2.18 -19.99 7.65
C TRP A 14 -2.99 -18.89 6.99
N TYR A 15 -4.01 -18.39 7.69
CA TYR A 15 -4.94 -17.42 7.11
C TYR A 15 -4.81 -16.02 7.72
N THR A 16 -4.80 -15.02 6.85
CA THR A 16 -4.90 -13.59 7.17
C THR A 16 -6.21 -13.03 6.62
N PRO A 17 -6.93 -12.15 7.35
CA PRO A 17 -8.18 -11.57 6.84
C PRO A 17 -7.92 -10.60 5.68
N ILE A 18 -8.87 -10.50 4.77
CA ILE A 18 -8.91 -9.43 3.77
C ILE A 18 -9.48 -8.18 4.45
N VAL A 19 -8.68 -7.10 4.50
CA VAL A 19 -9.05 -5.85 5.21
C VAL A 19 -10.17 -5.11 4.48
N GLU A 20 -10.05 -4.94 3.16
CA GLU A 20 -11.08 -4.35 2.30
C GLU A 20 -11.17 -5.11 0.96
N GLU A 21 -12.38 -5.29 0.43
CA GLU A 21 -12.66 -6.09 -0.79
C GLU A 21 -12.57 -5.25 -2.08
N TRP A 22 -11.38 -4.72 -2.38
CA TRP A 22 -11.07 -3.97 -3.60
C TRP A 22 -9.80 -4.52 -4.25
N TYR A 23 -8.73 -4.62 -3.46
CA TYR A 23 -7.61 -5.52 -3.70
C TYR A 23 -7.69 -6.71 -2.74
N TYR A 24 -6.78 -7.68 -2.90
CA TYR A 24 -6.50 -8.64 -1.83
C TYR A 24 -5.63 -7.99 -0.76
N GLN A 25 -6.22 -7.01 -0.05
CA GLN A 25 -5.55 -6.22 0.97
C GLN A 25 -5.41 -7.02 2.26
N VAL A 26 -4.20 -7.05 2.80
CA VAL A 26 -3.84 -7.69 4.07
C VAL A 26 -3.31 -6.65 5.05
N GLU A 27 -3.13 -7.05 6.30
CA GLU A 27 -2.52 -6.21 7.33
C GLU A 27 -1.13 -6.75 7.70
N VAL A 28 -0.10 -5.96 7.43
CA VAL A 28 1.30 -6.27 7.76
C VAL A 28 1.65 -5.65 9.10
N LEU A 29 2.09 -6.47 10.06
CA LEU A 29 2.38 -6.01 11.42
C LEU A 29 3.82 -5.58 11.62
N LYS A 30 4.76 -6.35 11.04
CA LYS A 30 6.19 -6.03 11.03
C LYS A 30 6.93 -6.77 9.93
N LEU A 31 8.10 -6.25 9.60
CA LEU A 31 9.09 -6.94 8.76
C LEU A 31 10.34 -7.24 9.60
N GLU A 32 10.97 -8.37 9.33
CA GLU A 32 12.28 -8.74 9.88
C GLU A 32 13.27 -9.00 8.75
N VAL A 33 14.51 -8.58 8.97
CA VAL A 33 15.68 -8.89 8.14
C VAL A 33 16.63 -9.70 9.02
N ASP A 34 16.87 -10.96 8.65
CA ASP A 34 17.67 -11.90 9.46
C ASP A 34 17.19 -12.05 10.92
N ASP A 35 15.88 -12.27 11.09
CA ASP A 35 15.21 -12.33 12.40
C ASP A 35 15.32 -11.03 13.25
N GLN A 36 15.87 -9.95 12.70
CA GLN A 36 15.91 -8.63 13.35
C GLN A 36 14.74 -7.76 12.89
N ASN A 37 13.93 -7.31 13.84
CA ASN A 37 12.81 -6.40 13.57
C ASN A 37 13.31 -5.04 13.08
N LEU A 38 12.68 -4.50 12.04
CA LEU A 38 12.95 -3.14 11.55
C LEU A 38 12.54 -2.04 12.54
N ASN A 39 11.71 -2.36 13.54
CA ASN A 39 11.26 -1.45 14.60
C ASN A 39 10.62 -0.15 14.07
N LEU A 40 9.87 -0.24 12.96
CA LEU A 40 9.05 0.85 12.45
C LEU A 40 7.65 0.79 13.06
N ASP A 41 6.93 1.92 13.07
CA ASP A 41 5.49 1.92 13.34
C ASP A 41 4.80 1.02 12.30
N CYS A 42 3.91 0.13 12.75
CA CYS A 42 3.28 -0.83 11.86
C CYS A 42 2.43 -0.16 10.76
N LYS A 43 2.01 1.09 10.95
CA LYS A 43 1.33 1.90 9.93
C LYS A 43 2.20 2.14 8.69
N GLU A 44 3.52 2.20 8.85
CA GLU A 44 4.45 2.41 7.75
C GLU A 44 4.42 1.26 6.74
N TYR A 45 4.15 0.04 7.19
CA TYR A 45 4.02 -1.14 6.32
C TYR A 45 2.72 -1.14 5.50
N ASN A 46 1.71 -0.42 5.97
CA ASN A 46 0.36 -0.40 5.40
C ASN A 46 0.00 0.97 4.80
N MET A 47 0.97 1.85 4.55
CA MET A 47 0.75 3.19 3.99
C MET A 47 0.87 3.18 2.46
N ASP A 48 -0.20 3.35 1.66
CA ASP A 48 -1.63 3.49 2.02
C ASP A 48 -2.38 2.15 2.12
N LYS A 49 -1.74 1.06 1.70
CA LYS A 49 -2.27 -0.32 1.74
C LYS A 49 -1.13 -1.33 1.66
N ALA A 50 -1.42 -2.57 2.05
CA ALA A 50 -0.58 -3.73 1.76
C ALA A 50 -1.41 -4.78 1.00
N ILE A 51 -0.98 -5.21 -0.19
CA ILE A 51 -1.76 -6.10 -1.06
C ILE A 51 -0.97 -7.33 -1.49
N VAL A 52 -1.67 -8.41 -1.83
CA VAL A 52 -1.12 -9.57 -2.54
C VAL A 52 -1.51 -9.48 -4.02
N ASP A 53 -0.52 -9.43 -4.91
CA ASP A 53 -0.73 -9.16 -6.33
C ASP A 53 0.22 -9.98 -7.22
N SER A 54 -0.32 -11.02 -7.86
CA SER A 54 0.43 -11.83 -8.83
C SER A 54 0.77 -11.08 -10.12
N GLY A 55 0.15 -9.93 -10.39
CA GLY A 55 0.44 -9.07 -11.54
C GLY A 55 1.69 -8.20 -11.36
N THR A 56 2.22 -8.12 -10.14
CA THR A 56 3.45 -7.40 -9.82
C THR A 56 4.59 -8.38 -9.59
N THR A 57 5.72 -8.22 -10.28
CA THR A 57 6.86 -9.15 -10.15
C THR A 57 7.51 -9.08 -8.76
N MET A 58 7.97 -7.90 -8.36
CA MET A 58 8.83 -7.70 -7.19
C MET A 58 8.04 -7.50 -5.89
N LEU A 59 8.69 -7.77 -4.75
CA LEU A 59 8.24 -7.19 -3.49
C LEU A 59 8.38 -5.67 -3.58
N ARG A 60 7.28 -4.94 -3.47
CA ARG A 60 7.31 -3.47 -3.46
C ARG A 60 7.03 -2.98 -2.06
N LEU A 61 7.86 -2.07 -1.55
CA LEU A 61 7.77 -1.57 -0.18
C LEU A 61 7.59 -0.04 -0.19
N PRO A 62 6.81 0.54 0.74
CA PRO A 62 6.79 1.98 0.95
C PRO A 62 8.21 2.51 1.16
N ALA A 63 8.52 3.70 0.63
CA ALA A 63 9.90 4.21 0.56
C ALA A 63 10.67 4.14 1.90
N LYS A 64 10.01 4.48 3.02
CA LYS A 64 10.61 4.39 4.36
C LYS A 64 10.94 2.95 4.77
N VAL A 65 10.04 2.01 4.47
CA VAL A 65 10.22 0.57 4.74
C VAL A 65 11.31 0.00 3.82
N PHE A 66 11.31 0.37 2.53
CA PHE A 66 12.34 -0.03 1.58
C PHE A 66 13.73 0.37 2.05
N ASN A 67 13.91 1.63 2.45
CA ASN A 67 15.19 2.14 2.95
C ASN A 67 15.65 1.39 4.21
N ALA A 68 14.73 1.13 5.16
CA ALA A 68 15.04 0.37 6.37
C ALA A 68 15.46 -1.08 6.06
N VAL A 69 14.82 -1.73 5.08
CA VAL A 69 15.22 -3.07 4.62
C VAL A 69 16.62 -3.03 4.00
N VAL A 70 16.90 -2.10 3.09
CA VAL A 70 18.22 -1.97 2.46
C VAL A 70 19.31 -1.70 3.48
N GLU A 71 19.05 -0.81 4.46
CA GLU A 71 19.98 -0.52 5.56
C GLU A 71 20.24 -1.77 6.41
N ALA A 72 19.19 -2.51 6.78
CA ALA A 72 19.33 -3.73 7.57
C ALA A 72 20.07 -4.85 6.82
N ILE A 73 19.84 -5.01 5.52
CA ILE A 73 20.59 -5.94 4.67
C ILE A 73 22.05 -5.51 4.60
N THR A 74 22.33 -4.22 4.34
CA THR A 74 23.70 -3.71 4.21
C THR A 74 24.49 -3.91 5.50
N ARG A 75 23.85 -3.73 6.67
CA ARG A 75 24.47 -3.93 7.99
C ARG A 75 24.75 -5.40 8.32
N SER A 76 23.93 -6.33 7.82
CA SER A 76 24.08 -7.78 8.07
C SER A 76 24.94 -8.50 7.02
N SER A 77 25.07 -7.92 5.83
CA SER A 77 25.85 -8.46 4.73
C SER A 77 27.34 -8.53 5.04
N LEU A 78 27.97 -9.63 4.62
CA LEU A 78 29.44 -9.82 4.66
C LEU A 78 30.18 -8.98 3.61
N ILE A 79 29.46 -8.50 2.58
CA ILE A 79 29.99 -7.62 1.54
C ILE A 79 29.76 -6.18 1.97
N GLN A 80 30.86 -5.42 2.12
CA GLN A 80 30.82 -4.07 2.71
C GLN A 80 30.19 -3.01 1.81
N GLU A 81 30.17 -3.16 0.48
CA GLU A 81 29.54 -2.16 -0.40
C GLU A 81 28.92 -2.78 -1.66
N PHE A 82 27.60 -2.94 -1.66
CA PHE A 82 26.84 -2.97 -2.90
C PHE A 82 26.66 -1.54 -3.41
N SER A 83 26.86 -1.32 -4.71
CA SER A 83 26.59 0.00 -5.30
C SER A 83 25.13 0.38 -5.08
N SER A 84 24.83 1.66 -4.81
CA SER A 84 23.45 2.15 -4.63
C SER A 84 22.52 1.73 -5.78
N GLY A 85 23.04 1.71 -7.01
CA GLY A 85 22.31 1.29 -8.19
C GLY A 85 21.83 -0.17 -8.17
N PHE A 86 22.46 -1.07 -7.40
CA PHE A 86 21.96 -2.43 -7.22
C PHE A 86 20.63 -2.43 -6.47
N TRP A 87 20.56 -1.70 -5.36
CA TRP A 87 19.34 -1.56 -4.55
C TRP A 87 18.23 -0.84 -5.32
N GLU A 88 18.57 0.17 -6.10
CA GLU A 88 17.63 0.90 -6.97
C GLU A 88 17.19 0.07 -8.19
N GLY A 89 17.84 -1.07 -8.45
CA GLY A 89 17.57 -1.93 -9.60
C GLY A 89 18.06 -1.35 -10.93
N THR A 90 18.97 -0.37 -10.91
CA THR A 90 19.62 0.21 -12.10
C THR A 90 20.94 -0.47 -12.47
N LYS A 91 21.50 -1.28 -11.56
CA LYS A 91 22.70 -2.09 -11.77
C LYS A 91 22.46 -3.54 -11.36
N LEU A 92 23.25 -4.44 -11.94
CA LEU A 92 23.30 -5.85 -11.56
C LEU A 92 24.55 -6.11 -10.71
N ALA A 93 24.49 -7.11 -9.84
CA ALA A 93 25.64 -7.65 -9.15
C ALA A 93 25.99 -9.00 -9.77
N CYS A 94 27.23 -9.21 -10.20
CA CYS A 94 27.62 -10.40 -10.97
C CYS A 94 28.71 -11.20 -10.27
N TRP A 95 28.59 -12.52 -10.36
CA TRP A 95 29.54 -13.50 -9.84
C TRP A 95 30.05 -14.39 -10.97
N MET A 96 31.16 -15.09 -10.74
CA MET A 96 31.63 -16.11 -11.67
C MET A 96 30.57 -17.21 -11.79
N LYS A 97 30.36 -17.71 -13.00
CA LYS A 97 29.34 -18.73 -13.27
C LYS A 97 29.46 -19.92 -12.32
N GLY A 98 28.35 -20.28 -11.67
CA GLY A 98 28.28 -21.35 -10.67
C GLY A 98 28.58 -20.92 -9.23
N GLU A 99 29.11 -19.71 -8.99
CA GLU A 99 29.09 -19.09 -7.67
C GLU A 99 27.71 -18.51 -7.37
N THR A 100 27.34 -18.45 -6.08
CA THR A 100 26.01 -17.96 -5.69
C THR A 100 26.11 -16.93 -4.57
N PRO A 101 25.29 -15.86 -4.62
CA PRO A 101 25.32 -14.82 -3.61
C PRO A 101 24.49 -15.17 -2.37
N TRP A 102 23.84 -16.34 -2.31
CA TRP A 102 22.82 -16.65 -1.30
C TRP A 102 23.30 -16.48 0.14
N ARG A 103 24.58 -16.75 0.43
CA ARG A 103 25.14 -16.67 1.79
C ARG A 103 25.35 -15.25 2.31
N VAL A 104 25.38 -14.24 1.43
CA VAL A 104 25.64 -12.84 1.82
C VAL A 104 24.36 -12.03 1.97
N PHE A 105 23.22 -12.62 1.59
CA PHE A 105 21.92 -12.01 1.66
C PHE A 105 21.09 -12.68 2.76
N PRO A 106 20.39 -11.92 3.62
CA PRO A 106 19.62 -12.47 4.72
C PRO A 106 18.26 -13.04 4.28
N LYS A 107 17.54 -13.71 5.17
CA LYS A 107 16.12 -13.99 4.93
C LYS A 107 15.27 -12.76 5.25
N LEU A 108 14.15 -12.60 4.54
CA LEU A 108 13.17 -11.54 4.79
C LEU A 108 11.87 -12.14 5.30
N SER A 109 11.37 -11.67 6.44
CA SER A 109 10.11 -12.16 7.01
C SER A 109 9.06 -11.07 7.08
N ILE A 110 7.83 -11.39 6.67
CA ILE A 110 6.65 -10.52 6.72
C ILE A 110 5.67 -11.13 7.70
N TYR A 111 5.31 -10.38 8.74
CA TYR A 111 4.32 -10.80 9.73
C TYR A 111 2.96 -10.28 9.32
N LEU A 112 2.01 -11.20 9.16
CA LEU A 112 0.63 -10.92 8.79
C LEU A 112 -0.28 -11.16 9.99
N ARG A 113 -1.28 -10.29 10.19
CA ARG A 113 -2.30 -10.56 11.20
C ARG A 113 -3.04 -11.85 10.86
N ALA A 114 -3.24 -12.73 11.84
CA ALA A 114 -4.01 -13.95 11.66
C ALA A 114 -5.52 -13.65 11.73
N THR A 115 -6.36 -14.60 11.30
CA THR A 115 -7.83 -14.49 11.48
C THR A 115 -8.21 -14.34 12.96
N ASN A 116 -7.44 -14.94 13.88
CA ASN A 116 -7.47 -14.56 15.30
C ASN A 116 -6.66 -13.28 15.48
N THR A 117 -7.34 -12.17 15.76
CA THR A 117 -6.72 -10.83 15.77
C THR A 117 -5.66 -10.64 16.85
N SER A 118 -5.66 -11.46 17.90
CA SER A 118 -4.60 -11.49 18.93
C SER A 118 -3.36 -12.28 18.50
N GLN A 119 -3.35 -12.85 17.29
CA GLN A 119 -2.28 -13.67 16.76
C GLN A 119 -1.78 -13.14 15.41
N SER A 120 -0.57 -13.54 15.07
CA SER A 120 0.02 -13.36 13.74
C SER A 120 0.78 -14.61 13.32
N PHE A 121 1.12 -14.67 12.05
CA PHE A 121 2.06 -15.65 11.51
C PHE A 121 3.04 -14.92 10.60
N ARG A 122 4.21 -15.51 10.37
CA ARG A 122 5.22 -14.95 9.47
C ARG A 122 5.37 -15.83 8.25
N ILE A 123 5.47 -15.18 7.09
CA ILE A 123 5.97 -15.77 5.86
C ILE A 123 7.39 -15.26 5.64
N THR A 124 8.31 -16.15 5.34
CA THR A 124 9.73 -15.83 5.19
C THR A 124 10.19 -16.27 3.81
N ILE A 125 10.84 -15.38 3.08
CA ILE A 125 11.49 -15.67 1.79
C ILE A 125 13.00 -15.71 1.98
N LEU A 126 13.64 -16.66 1.31
CA LEU A 126 15.09 -16.76 1.27
C LEU A 126 15.66 -15.95 0.09
N PRO A 127 16.97 -15.65 0.09
CA PRO A 127 17.65 -14.87 -0.95
C PRO A 127 17.35 -15.29 -2.38
N GLN A 128 17.17 -16.58 -2.64
CA GLN A 128 16.88 -17.12 -3.96
C GLN A 128 15.62 -16.53 -4.60
N LEU A 129 14.65 -16.07 -3.81
CA LEU A 129 13.40 -15.49 -4.31
C LEU A 129 13.53 -13.98 -4.61
N TYR A 130 14.40 -13.26 -3.90
CA TYR A 130 14.52 -11.80 -4.02
C TYR A 130 15.88 -11.33 -4.57
N ILE A 131 16.81 -12.23 -4.82
CA ILE A 131 18.07 -11.98 -5.54
C ILE A 131 17.98 -12.77 -6.84
N GLN A 132 17.46 -12.12 -7.87
CA GLN A 132 16.95 -12.77 -9.07
C GLN A 132 18.05 -12.92 -10.11
N LEU A 133 18.30 -14.15 -10.57
CA LEU A 133 19.24 -14.40 -11.66
C LEU A 133 18.72 -13.77 -12.96
N ILE A 134 19.57 -12.99 -13.60
CA ILE A 134 19.40 -12.47 -14.96
C ILE A 134 20.41 -13.22 -15.82
N THR A 135 19.94 -14.28 -16.48
CA THR A 135 20.78 -15.10 -17.34
C THR A 135 21.10 -14.39 -18.64
N ASP A 136 22.38 -14.40 -18.99
CA ASP A 136 22.87 -14.14 -20.34
C ASP A 136 23.65 -15.40 -20.78
N GLU A 137 23.13 -16.14 -21.77
CA GLU A 137 23.61 -17.49 -22.11
C GLU A 137 25.09 -17.50 -22.54
N ASP A 138 25.58 -16.39 -23.07
CA ASP A 138 26.95 -16.22 -23.59
C ASP A 138 27.91 -15.60 -22.56
N SER A 139 27.46 -15.29 -21.35
CA SER A 139 28.26 -14.66 -20.30
C SER A 139 29.02 -15.69 -19.44
N ALA A 140 30.27 -15.36 -19.11
CA ALA A 140 31.06 -16.08 -18.10
C ALA A 140 30.61 -15.76 -16.65
N LEU A 141 29.65 -14.84 -16.49
CA LEU A 141 29.16 -14.34 -15.22
C LEU A 141 27.66 -14.62 -15.06
N ASP A 142 27.27 -15.02 -13.86
CA ASP A 142 25.88 -15.03 -13.41
C ASP A 142 25.58 -13.69 -12.74
N CYS A 143 24.67 -12.91 -13.32
CA CYS A 143 24.30 -11.59 -12.84
C CYS A 143 22.95 -11.61 -12.13
N PHE A 144 22.83 -10.86 -11.05
CA PHE A 144 21.65 -10.84 -10.20
C PHE A 144 21.07 -9.44 -10.07
N ARG A 145 19.75 -9.36 -9.98
CA ARG A 145 18.99 -8.15 -9.70
C ARG A 145 18.36 -8.23 -8.32
N PHE A 146 18.28 -7.08 -7.64
CA PHE A 146 17.50 -6.96 -6.42
C PHE A 146 15.99 -6.96 -6.73
N GLY A 147 15.30 -8.00 -6.27
CA GLY A 147 13.86 -8.26 -6.46
C GLY A 147 12.96 -7.55 -5.45
N VAL A 148 13.47 -6.52 -4.78
CA VAL A 148 12.71 -5.63 -3.90
C VAL A 148 12.82 -4.21 -4.46
N SER A 149 11.71 -3.46 -4.47
CA SER A 149 11.68 -2.11 -5.02
C SER A 149 10.92 -1.13 -4.15
N SER A 150 11.27 0.14 -4.25
CA SER A 150 10.51 1.22 -3.60
C SER A 150 9.17 1.47 -4.30
N SER A 151 8.17 1.86 -3.51
CA SER A 151 6.80 2.14 -3.92
C SER A 151 6.30 3.42 -3.29
N ALA A 152 5.65 4.25 -4.10
CA ALA A 152 4.86 5.38 -3.63
C ALA A 152 3.42 4.98 -3.25
N ASN A 153 2.98 3.77 -3.61
CA ASN A 153 1.56 3.38 -3.61
C ASN A 153 1.25 2.19 -2.68
N GLY A 154 1.98 2.06 -1.57
CA GLY A 154 1.81 0.97 -0.62
C GLY A 154 2.71 -0.24 -0.87
N LEU A 155 2.55 -1.24 0.00
CA LEU A 155 3.26 -2.51 -0.03
C LEU A 155 2.58 -3.48 -0.99
N VAL A 156 3.37 -4.16 -1.82
CA VAL A 156 2.88 -5.19 -2.75
C VAL A 156 3.68 -6.47 -2.55
N ILE A 157 3.02 -7.51 -2.05
CA ILE A 157 3.50 -8.88 -2.04
C ILE A 157 3.34 -9.42 -3.47
N GLY A 158 4.40 -9.28 -4.26
CA GLY A 158 4.44 -9.68 -5.68
C GLY A 158 4.74 -11.15 -5.91
N ALA A 159 4.82 -11.52 -7.19
CA ALA A 159 5.08 -12.88 -7.68
C ALA A 159 6.33 -13.52 -7.06
N THR A 160 7.43 -12.79 -6.94
CA THR A 160 8.68 -13.25 -6.28
C THR A 160 8.47 -13.77 -4.86
N VAL A 161 7.58 -13.13 -4.09
CA VAL A 161 7.22 -13.63 -2.76
C VAL A 161 6.28 -14.82 -2.89
N MET A 162 5.27 -14.72 -3.75
CA MET A 162 4.27 -15.77 -3.96
C MET A 162 4.86 -17.07 -4.51
N GLU A 163 5.97 -17.04 -5.25
CA GLU A 163 6.71 -18.22 -5.72
C GLU A 163 7.17 -19.12 -4.56
N GLY A 164 7.38 -18.55 -3.38
CA GLY A 164 7.70 -19.30 -2.16
C GLY A 164 6.50 -20.04 -1.54
N PHE A 165 5.26 -19.72 -1.93
CA PHE A 165 4.07 -20.15 -1.19
C PHE A 165 2.95 -20.66 -2.09
N TYR A 166 2.17 -21.59 -1.55
CA TYR A 166 0.85 -21.88 -2.07
C TYR A 166 -0.13 -20.86 -1.48
N VAL A 167 -0.67 -19.99 -2.34
CA VAL A 167 -1.54 -18.89 -1.93
C VAL A 167 -3.00 -19.21 -2.24
N VAL A 168 -3.85 -19.18 -1.21
CA VAL A 168 -5.29 -19.48 -1.30
C VAL A 168 -6.08 -18.19 -1.22
N PHE A 169 -6.78 -17.84 -2.30
CA PHE A 169 -7.68 -16.67 -2.34
C PHE A 169 -9.11 -17.07 -1.93
N ASP A 170 -9.38 -17.16 -0.63
CA ASP A 170 -10.66 -17.59 -0.06
C ASP A 170 -11.62 -16.40 0.09
N ARG A 171 -12.21 -16.00 -1.05
CA ARG A 171 -13.18 -14.90 -1.12
C ARG A 171 -14.47 -15.19 -0.34
N ALA A 172 -14.88 -16.45 -0.24
CA ALA A 172 -16.10 -16.85 0.48
C ALA A 172 -15.99 -16.54 1.98
N HIS A 173 -14.79 -16.66 2.56
CA HIS A 173 -14.53 -16.36 3.96
C HIS A 173 -13.68 -15.10 4.17
N LYS A 174 -13.53 -14.26 3.13
CA LYS A 174 -12.80 -12.98 3.17
C LYS A 174 -11.40 -13.09 3.78
N ARG A 175 -10.61 -14.07 3.32
CA ARG A 175 -9.26 -14.34 3.85
C ARG A 175 -8.31 -14.84 2.78
N LEU A 176 -7.02 -14.64 3.00
CA LEU A 176 -5.94 -15.20 2.20
C LEU A 176 -5.19 -16.25 2.99
N GLY A 177 -4.92 -17.40 2.38
CA GLY A 177 -4.16 -18.49 2.97
C GLY A 177 -2.75 -18.56 2.40
N PHE A 178 -1.77 -18.89 3.23
CA PHE A 178 -0.39 -19.17 2.84
C PHE A 178 0.04 -20.53 3.39
N ALA A 179 0.66 -21.35 2.55
CA ALA A 179 1.35 -22.58 2.94
C ALA A 179 2.65 -22.72 2.15
N LEU A 180 3.57 -23.58 2.59
CA LEU A 180 4.80 -23.84 1.82
C LEU A 180 4.44 -24.51 0.51
N SER A 181 4.86 -23.93 -0.61
CA SER A 181 4.61 -24.52 -1.93
C SER A 181 5.46 -25.79 -2.11
N SER A 182 4.89 -26.83 -2.72
CA SER A 182 5.65 -28.04 -3.04
C SER A 182 6.65 -27.83 -4.19
N CYS A 183 6.52 -26.76 -4.98
CA CYS A 183 7.45 -26.40 -6.05
C CYS A 183 8.49 -25.31 -5.67
N ALA A 184 8.40 -24.73 -4.48
CA ALA A 184 9.32 -23.69 -4.00
C ALA A 184 10.65 -24.29 -3.50
N VAL A 185 11.35 -25.00 -4.39
CA VAL A 185 12.63 -25.64 -4.12
C VAL A 185 13.63 -25.32 -5.24
N SER A 186 14.87 -25.05 -4.88
CA SER A 186 15.99 -24.97 -5.84
C SER A 186 16.97 -26.10 -5.52
N GLY A 187 16.95 -27.15 -6.33
CA GLY A 187 17.54 -28.43 -5.96
C GLY A 187 16.85 -28.99 -4.72
N ASP A 188 17.62 -29.35 -3.69
CA ASP A 188 17.10 -29.84 -2.41
C ASP A 188 16.88 -28.73 -1.36
N VAL A 189 17.08 -27.46 -1.72
CA VAL A 189 16.98 -26.32 -0.81
C VAL A 189 15.58 -25.71 -0.89
N VAL A 190 14.91 -25.63 0.26
CA VAL A 190 13.61 -24.94 0.40
C VAL A 190 13.82 -23.43 0.28
N LEU A 191 12.92 -22.73 -0.41
CA LEU A 191 13.09 -21.29 -0.71
C LEU A 191 12.31 -20.36 0.23
N SER A 192 11.51 -20.92 1.14
CA SER A 192 10.62 -20.17 2.01
C SER A 192 10.37 -20.89 3.34
N GLU A 193 9.98 -20.14 4.35
CA GLU A 193 9.55 -20.66 5.66
C GLU A 193 8.20 -20.04 6.04
N ILE A 194 7.44 -20.76 6.87
CA ILE A 194 6.21 -20.24 7.47
C ILE A 194 6.15 -20.68 8.92
N ALA A 195 5.85 -19.75 9.83
CA ALA A 195 5.81 -20.03 11.25
C ALA A 195 4.73 -19.23 11.96
N GLY A 196 4.22 -19.77 13.07
CA GLY A 196 3.20 -19.17 13.91
C GLY A 196 2.59 -20.20 14.87
N PRO A 197 1.65 -19.79 15.73
CA PRO A 197 1.20 -18.41 15.91
C PRO A 197 2.20 -17.60 16.75
N PHE A 198 2.28 -16.30 16.52
CA PHE A 198 2.95 -15.34 17.39
C PHE A 198 1.91 -14.42 18.05
N SER A 199 2.19 -13.92 19.26
CA SER A 199 1.34 -12.92 19.89
C SER A 199 1.33 -11.64 19.05
N ALA A 200 0.13 -11.09 18.82
CA ALA A 200 -0.09 -9.79 18.19
C ALA A 200 -0.94 -8.86 19.08
N ALA A 201 -1.07 -9.19 20.37
CA ALA A 201 -1.88 -8.41 21.32
C ALA A 201 -1.31 -7.02 21.58
N ASP A 202 0.02 -6.88 21.56
CA ASP A 202 0.73 -5.62 21.87
C ASP A 202 0.96 -4.75 20.62
N VAL A 203 0.72 -5.30 19.43
CA VAL A 203 0.76 -4.51 18.19
C VAL A 203 -0.51 -3.68 18.14
N ALA A 204 -0.40 -2.39 17.80
CA ALA A 204 -1.53 -1.47 17.71
C ALA A 204 -2.75 -2.16 17.09
N THR A 205 -3.92 -1.96 17.70
CA THR A 205 -5.16 -2.67 17.33
C THR A 205 -5.57 -2.47 15.88
N ASP A 206 -5.00 -1.45 15.21
CA ASP A 206 -5.19 -1.18 13.80
C ASP A 206 -3.91 -0.62 13.17
N CYS A 207 -3.17 -1.45 12.43
CA CYS A 207 -2.01 -1.03 11.63
C CYS A 207 -2.42 -0.48 10.26
N SER A 208 -3.66 -0.73 9.82
CA SER A 208 -4.22 -0.06 8.66
C SER A 208 -4.66 1.33 9.07
N SER A 209 -3.86 2.35 8.74
CA SER A 209 -4.34 3.72 8.86
C SER A 209 -5.59 3.86 8.01
N GLY A 210 -6.75 4.10 8.64
CA GLY A 210 -7.97 4.48 7.95
C GLY A 210 -7.76 5.83 7.27
N VAL A 211 -7.07 5.83 6.13
CA VAL A 211 -6.97 7.01 5.27
C VAL A 211 -8.41 7.33 4.86
N PRO A 212 -8.90 8.57 5.07
CA PRO A 212 -10.25 8.94 4.66
C PRO A 212 -10.40 8.58 3.18
N LYS A 213 -11.37 7.71 2.90
CA LYS A 213 -11.59 7.13 1.58
C LYS A 213 -11.59 8.28 0.57
N GLN A 214 -10.70 8.25 -0.44
CA GLN A 214 -10.70 9.22 -1.53
C GLN A 214 -12.12 9.54 -2.04
N PRO A 215 -13.05 8.58 -2.24
CA PRO A 215 -14.44 8.90 -2.63
C PRO A 215 -15.22 9.76 -1.61
N LEU A 216 -14.95 9.65 -0.31
CA LEU A 216 -15.55 10.51 0.72
C LEU A 216 -15.02 11.94 0.64
N LEU A 217 -13.73 12.11 0.37
CA LEU A 217 -13.13 13.43 0.16
C LEU A 217 -13.69 14.12 -1.10
N TRP A 218 -13.84 13.36 -2.20
CA TRP A 218 -14.53 13.86 -3.39
C TRP A 218 -15.98 14.26 -3.09
N LEU A 219 -16.71 13.44 -2.34
CA LEU A 219 -18.10 13.74 -1.94
C LEU A 219 -18.18 15.03 -1.11
N ILE A 220 -17.29 15.19 -0.12
CA ILE A 220 -17.20 16.40 0.71
C ILE A 220 -16.86 17.62 -0.16
N SER A 221 -15.91 17.47 -1.09
CA SER A 221 -15.51 18.54 -2.02
C SER A 221 -16.66 18.96 -2.95
N TYR A 222 -17.37 18.00 -3.55
CA TYR A 222 -18.52 18.30 -4.40
C TYR A 222 -19.67 18.94 -3.62
N ALA A 223 -19.90 18.50 -2.38
CA ALA A 223 -20.90 19.11 -1.51
C ALA A 223 -20.54 20.57 -1.18
N LEU A 224 -19.27 20.85 -0.82
CA LEU A 224 -18.76 22.20 -0.59
C LEU A 224 -18.91 23.09 -1.84
N MET A 225 -18.54 22.59 -3.01
CA MET A 225 -18.68 23.32 -4.27
C MET A 225 -20.15 23.64 -4.58
N ALA A 226 -21.07 22.70 -4.35
CA ALA A 226 -22.49 22.93 -4.53
C ALA A 226 -23.04 23.99 -3.57
N VAL A 227 -22.65 23.96 -2.29
CA VAL A 227 -23.03 24.98 -1.31
C VAL A 227 -22.51 26.36 -1.72
N CYS A 228 -21.24 26.46 -2.13
CA CYS A 228 -20.65 27.70 -2.62
C CYS A 228 -21.39 28.24 -3.86
N ALA A 229 -21.76 27.37 -4.81
CA ALA A 229 -22.51 27.75 -5.99
C ALA A 229 -23.92 28.28 -5.64
N VAL A 230 -24.62 27.63 -4.70
CA VAL A 230 -25.94 28.09 -4.23
C VAL A 230 -25.83 29.46 -3.57
N ILE A 231 -24.83 29.68 -2.70
CA ILE A 231 -24.60 30.98 -2.07
C ILE A 231 -24.35 32.06 -3.12
N LEU A 232 -23.51 31.78 -4.13
CA LEU A 232 -23.24 32.69 -5.24
C LEU A 232 -24.50 33.02 -6.05
N ILE A 233 -25.34 32.03 -6.35
CA ILE A 233 -26.61 32.23 -7.05
C ILE A 233 -27.56 33.10 -6.22
N VAL A 234 -27.68 32.85 -4.92
CA VAL A 234 -28.51 33.67 -4.02
C VAL A 234 -28.01 35.12 -3.97
N LEU A 235 -26.70 35.34 -3.85
CA LEU A 235 -26.11 36.68 -3.87
C LEU A 235 -26.35 37.39 -5.22
N LEU A 236 -26.20 36.68 -6.34
CA LEU A 236 -26.49 37.21 -7.67
C LEU A 236 -27.97 37.57 -7.83
N LEU A 237 -28.88 36.72 -7.35
CA LEU A 237 -30.32 37.01 -7.36
C LEU A 237 -30.65 38.24 -6.51
N LEU A 238 -30.03 38.39 -5.32
CA LEU A 238 -30.21 39.57 -4.47
C LEU A 238 -29.67 40.86 -5.11
N LEU A 239 -28.60 40.78 -5.91
CA LEU A 239 -28.05 41.91 -6.66
C LEU A 239 -28.86 42.25 -7.93
N LEU A 240 -29.42 41.24 -8.59
CA LEU A 240 -30.18 41.38 -9.84
C LEU A 240 -31.67 41.67 -9.62
N LEU A 241 -32.22 41.38 -8.44
CA LEU A 241 -33.53 41.84 -8.00
C LEU A 241 -33.42 43.32 -7.63
N PRO A 242 -33.79 44.27 -8.51
CA PRO A 242 -33.72 45.68 -8.17
C PRO A 242 -34.73 45.93 -7.06
N CYS A 243 -34.42 46.86 -6.16
CA CYS A 243 -35.33 47.48 -5.19
C CYS A 243 -36.75 47.75 -5.77
N ARG A 244 -37.62 46.73 -5.82
CA ARG A 244 -39.03 46.86 -6.21
C ARG A 244 -39.92 47.31 -5.05
N ARG A 245 -39.31 47.77 -3.95
CA ARG A 245 -39.98 48.43 -2.82
C ARG A 245 -39.34 49.77 -2.47
N ARG A 246 -39.17 50.67 -3.45
CA ARG A 246 -39.08 52.11 -3.18
C ARG A 246 -40.10 52.87 -4.03
N GLY A 247 -41.37 52.61 -3.75
CA GLY A 247 -42.51 53.37 -4.25
C GLY A 247 -43.70 53.17 -3.31
N ARG A 248 -44.19 54.27 -2.72
CA ARG A 248 -45.32 54.43 -1.76
C ARG A 248 -45.04 54.14 -0.27
N LEU A 249 -44.54 55.15 0.44
CA LEU A 249 -45.30 55.85 1.49
C LEU A 249 -44.53 57.12 1.88
N GLY A 250 -45.12 58.29 1.69
CA GLY A 250 -44.49 59.59 1.90
C GLY A 250 -45.36 60.70 1.32
N GLU A 251 -46.53 60.84 1.91
CA GLU A 251 -47.55 61.87 1.70
C GLU A 251 -46.92 63.26 1.88
N ILE A 252 -46.90 64.07 0.81
CA ILE A 252 -46.62 65.51 0.88
C ILE A 252 -47.92 66.20 0.46
N THR A 253 -48.55 66.84 1.43
CA THR A 253 -49.79 67.60 1.30
C THR A 253 -49.60 68.85 0.45
N ASP A 254 -50.37 68.95 -0.63
CA ASP A 254 -50.60 70.18 -1.39
C ASP A 254 -51.77 70.92 -0.75
N GLU A 255 -51.51 72.11 -0.21
CA GLU A 255 -52.52 73.11 0.12
C GLU A 255 -51.96 74.48 -0.27
N SER A 256 -52.85 75.36 -0.74
CA SER A 256 -52.66 76.76 -1.15
C SER A 256 -52.12 77.08 -2.56
N SER A 257 -53.07 77.02 -3.50
CA SER A 257 -53.38 78.04 -4.51
C SER A 257 -52.61 79.37 -4.48
N LEU A 258 -52.23 79.89 -5.64
CA LEU A 258 -52.79 81.11 -6.24
C LEU A 258 -52.05 81.51 -7.54
N VAL A 259 -52.75 81.35 -8.67
CA VAL A 259 -52.47 82.06 -9.91
C VAL A 259 -52.77 83.55 -9.71
N ARG A 260 -51.81 84.43 -10.02
CA ARG A 260 -52.12 85.70 -10.68
C ARG A 260 -50.90 86.32 -11.36
N HIS A 261 -50.99 86.34 -12.69
CA HIS A 261 -50.28 87.28 -13.54
C HIS A 261 -50.50 88.73 -13.05
N ARG A 262 -49.41 89.52 -13.00
CA ARG A 262 -49.47 90.95 -13.32
C ARG A 262 -48.17 91.44 -13.96
N ILE A 263 -48.39 92.05 -15.11
CA ILE A 263 -47.50 92.79 -16.01
C ILE A 263 -46.77 93.94 -15.30
N LYS A 264 -45.55 94.23 -15.75
CA LYS A 264 -45.01 95.58 -15.88
C LYS A 264 -44.58 95.79 -17.32
#